data_AF-A0A1R1XR90-F1
#
_entry.id   AF-A0A1R1XR90-F1
#
_cell.length_a   1.000
_cell.length_b   1.000
_cell.length_c   1.000
_cell.angle_alpha   90.00
_cell.angle_beta   90.00
_cell.angle_gamma   90.00
#
_symmetry.space_group_name_H-M   'P 1'
#
loop_
_entity.id
_entity.type
_entity.pdbx_description
1 polymer ?
#
loop_
_entity_poly.entity_id
_entity_poly.type
_entity_poly.pdbx_seq_one_letter_code
_entity_poly.pdbx_strand_id
1 'polypeptide(L)'
;MKTYSCLIWVNYPISPEKLQSLEKYINEPLVLDQNTPIRVLHRRSPGIRKKTIYSMKLTHLEGLFYQLVLTTQAGTYIKEFVHGDVGRTEPSLRSLIDNQTADIFELDVIDIDLEFP
;
A
#
# COMPACT_ATOMS: atom_id res chain seq x y z
N MET A 1 0.99 7.58 -14.25
CA MET A 1 0.98 6.89 -12.92
C MET A 1 -0.46 6.80 -12.38
N LYS A 2 -0.69 6.19 -11.21
CA LYS A 2 -2.02 6.23 -10.56
C LYS A 2 -1.87 6.53 -9.08
N THR A 3 -2.77 7.39 -8.59
CA THR A 3 -2.83 7.79 -7.17
C THR A 3 -4.12 7.26 -6.56
N TYR A 4 -3.99 6.71 -5.36
CA TYR A 4 -5.09 6.09 -4.62
C TYR A 4 -5.24 6.73 -3.24
N SER A 5 -6.47 6.80 -2.74
CA SER A 5 -6.80 7.03 -1.34
C SER A 5 -7.43 5.77 -0.77
N CYS A 6 -6.97 5.34 0.40
CA CYS A 6 -7.42 4.10 1.03
C CYS A 6 -7.83 4.37 2.47
N LEU A 7 -8.95 3.80 2.91
CA LEU A 7 -9.29 3.68 4.32
C LEU A 7 -8.68 2.39 4.87
N ILE A 8 -7.75 2.53 5.80
CA ILE A 8 -7.01 1.43 6.41
C ILE A 8 -7.45 1.26 7.86
N TRP A 9 -7.66 0.02 8.27
CA TRP A 9 -7.82 -0.35 9.67
C TRP A 9 -6.59 -1.13 10.15
N VAL A 10 -6.21 -0.93 11.40
CA VAL A 10 -5.15 -1.70 12.07
C VAL A 10 -5.63 -2.29 13.39
N ASN A 11 -5.01 -3.37 13.86
CA ASN A 11 -5.43 -3.98 15.13
C ASN A 11 -4.92 -3.25 16.38
N TYR A 12 -3.85 -2.46 16.27
CA TYR A 12 -3.32 -1.63 17.35
C TYR A 12 -2.96 -0.24 16.82
N PRO A 13 -3.07 0.83 17.66
CA PRO A 13 -2.66 2.17 17.24
C PRO A 13 -1.18 2.18 16.83
N ILE A 14 -0.90 2.79 15.68
CA ILE A 14 0.47 3.02 15.21
C ILE A 14 1.09 4.14 16.05
N SER A 15 2.30 3.91 16.57
CA SER A 15 2.99 4.89 17.39
C SER A 15 3.32 6.17 16.58
N PRO A 16 3.34 7.36 17.22
CA PRO A 16 3.70 8.59 16.54
C PRO A 16 5.09 8.55 15.89
N GLU A 17 6.07 7.91 16.55
CA GLU A 17 7.44 7.75 16.05
C GLU A 17 7.45 6.88 14.79
N LYS A 18 6.61 5.84 14.76
CA LYS A 18 6.45 4.99 13.60
C LYS A 18 5.81 5.75 12.44
N LEU A 19 4.74 6.51 12.68
CA LEU A 19 4.13 7.37 11.66
C LEU A 19 5.15 8.36 11.08
N GLN A 20 5.91 9.03 11.94
CA GLN A 20 6.97 9.95 11.54
C GLN A 20 8.04 9.25 10.68
N SER A 21 8.43 8.02 11.03
CA SER A 21 9.40 7.25 10.23
C SER A 21 8.92 6.91 8.82
N LEU A 22 7.60 6.88 8.60
CA LEU A 22 6.99 6.65 7.28
C LEU A 22 6.90 7.93 6.44
N GLU A 23 7.02 9.11 7.03
CA GLU A 23 6.97 10.39 6.30
C GLU A 23 8.08 10.53 5.26
N LYS A 24 9.21 9.82 5.42
CA LYS A 24 10.26 9.78 4.39
C LYS A 24 9.73 9.33 3.02
N TYR A 25 8.74 8.43 3.00
CA TYR A 25 8.15 7.90 1.77
C TYR A 25 7.24 8.91 1.06
N ILE A 26 7.07 10.13 1.60
CA ILE A 26 6.47 11.24 0.87
C ILE A 26 7.36 11.64 -0.32
N ASN A 27 8.69 11.57 -0.14
CA ASN A 27 9.67 12.01 -1.14
C ASN A 27 10.57 10.87 -1.65
N GLU A 28 10.67 9.78 -0.90
CA GLU A 28 11.52 8.63 -1.23
C GLU A 28 10.69 7.46 -1.79
N PRO A 29 10.95 7.01 -3.03
CA PRO A 29 10.25 5.86 -3.60
C PRO A 29 10.53 4.57 -2.83
N LEU A 30 9.49 3.77 -2.63
CA LEU A 30 9.57 2.42 -2.06
C LEU A 30 9.47 1.38 -3.18
N VAL A 31 10.51 0.57 -3.33
CA VAL A 31 10.49 -0.60 -4.23
C VAL A 31 10.05 -1.82 -3.43
N LEU A 32 9.12 -2.59 -4.00
CA LEU A 32 8.60 -3.82 -3.41
C LEU A 32 8.50 -4.95 -4.42
N ASP A 33 8.56 -6.18 -3.92
CA ASP A 33 8.35 -7.41 -4.67
C ASP A 33 6.92 -7.91 -4.41
N GLN A 34 6.08 -7.92 -5.45
CA GLN A 34 4.72 -8.46 -5.39
C GLN A 34 4.64 -9.78 -6.12
N ASN A 35 4.33 -10.86 -5.40
CA ASN A 35 3.80 -12.04 -6.04
C ASN A 35 2.46 -11.72 -6.71
N THR A 36 2.09 -12.55 -7.68
CA THR A 36 0.72 -12.55 -8.21
C THR A 36 -0.24 -12.83 -7.05
N PRO A 37 -1.18 -11.89 -6.75
CA PRO A 37 -2.07 -12.01 -5.61
C PRO A 37 -2.88 -13.30 -5.63
N ILE A 38 -3.08 -13.92 -4.47
CA ILE A 38 -3.86 -15.16 -4.35
C ILE A 38 -5.21 -15.03 -5.04
N ARG A 39 -5.92 -13.92 -4.80
CA ARG A 39 -7.26 -13.67 -5.35
C ARG A 39 -7.31 -13.63 -6.89
N VAL A 40 -6.20 -13.41 -7.58
CA VAL A 40 -6.15 -13.37 -9.06
C VAL A 40 -5.38 -14.53 -9.68
N LEU A 41 -4.84 -15.47 -8.89
CA LEU A 41 -4.07 -16.61 -9.41
C LEU A 41 -4.87 -17.46 -10.41
N HIS A 42 -6.19 -17.53 -10.26
CA HIS A 42 -7.08 -18.24 -11.17
C HIS A 42 -7.17 -17.61 -12.58
N ARG A 43 -6.68 -16.37 -12.78
CA ARG A 43 -6.72 -15.63 -14.07
C ARG A 43 -5.36 -15.14 -14.54
N ARG A 44 -4.34 -15.19 -13.70
CA ARG A 44 -3.02 -14.60 -13.97
C ARG A 44 -1.94 -15.61 -13.65
N SER A 45 -0.97 -15.74 -14.55
CA SER A 45 0.19 -16.59 -14.33
C SER A 45 0.95 -16.16 -13.06
N PRO A 46 1.27 -17.11 -12.17
CA PRO A 46 2.08 -16.84 -10.98
C PRO A 46 3.42 -16.21 -11.36
N GLY A 47 3.93 -15.35 -10.48
CA GLY A 47 5.21 -14.69 -10.69
C GLY A 47 5.40 -13.51 -9.73
N ILE A 48 6.66 -13.20 -9.43
CA ILE A 48 7.08 -12.07 -8.61
C ILE A 48 7.40 -10.91 -9.54
N ARG A 49 6.90 -9.71 -9.22
CA ARG A 49 7.12 -8.49 -10.00
C ARG A 49 7.55 -7.38 -9.07
N LYS A 50 8.69 -6.76 -9.39
CA LYS A 50 9.10 -5.50 -8.77
C LYS A 50 8.11 -4.40 -9.13
N LYS A 51 7.66 -3.66 -8.12
CA LYS A 51 6.77 -2.52 -8.21
C LYS A 51 7.33 -1.37 -7.39
N THR A 52 6.99 -0.16 -7.82
CA THR A 52 7.43 1.06 -7.14
C THR A 52 6.20 1.83 -6.66
N ILE A 53 6.20 2.17 -5.38
CA ILE A 53 5.36 3.22 -4.80
C ILE A 53 6.23 4.47 -4.82
N TYR A 54 5.86 5.44 -5.66
CA TYR A 54 6.64 6.67 -5.87
C TYR A 54 6.53 7.62 -4.69
N SER A 55 5.35 7.68 -4.09
CA SER A 55 5.11 8.41 -2.85
C SER A 55 3.99 7.76 -2.06
N MET A 56 4.07 7.82 -0.73
CA MET A 56 2.94 7.51 0.14
C MET A 56 2.93 8.34 1.42
N LYS A 57 1.74 8.56 1.95
CA LYS A 57 1.51 9.23 3.23
C LYS A 57 0.41 8.49 3.98
N LEU A 58 0.70 8.15 5.24
CA LEU A 58 -0.26 7.56 6.17
C LEU A 58 -0.65 8.60 7.21
N THR A 59 -1.93 8.93 7.29
CA THR A 59 -2.46 9.94 8.22
C THR A 59 -3.43 9.27 9.18
N HIS A 60 -3.28 9.49 10.48
CA HIS A 60 -4.24 9.01 11.47
C HIS A 60 -5.58 9.74 11.30
N LEU A 61 -6.67 8.98 11.39
CA LEU A 61 -8.04 9.51 11.42
C LEU A 61 -8.57 9.43 12.86
N GLU A 62 -9.45 8.47 13.12
CA GLU A 62 -10.04 8.23 14.43
C GLU A 62 -9.85 6.76 14.85
N GLY A 63 -9.61 6.54 16.14
CA GLY A 63 -9.44 5.20 16.69
C GLY A 63 -8.34 4.42 15.98
N LEU A 64 -8.72 3.30 15.36
CA LEU A 64 -7.85 2.38 14.65
C LEU A 64 -7.82 2.59 13.12
N PHE A 65 -8.37 3.70 12.65
CA PHE A 65 -8.47 4.03 11.23
C PHE A 65 -7.44 5.06 10.79
N TYR A 66 -6.91 4.84 9.59
CA TYR A 66 -5.89 5.67 8.96
C TYR A 66 -6.23 5.87 7.49
N GLN A 67 -5.91 7.04 6.96
CA GLN A 67 -5.93 7.29 5.52
C GLN A 67 -4.55 7.02 4.95
N LEU A 68 -4.47 6.15 3.95
CA LEU A 68 -3.27 5.94 3.16
C LEU A 68 -3.48 6.56 1.77
N VAL A 69 -2.69 7.56 1.43
CA VAL A 69 -2.62 8.11 0.07
C VAL A 69 -1.31 7.68 -0.57
N LEU A 70 -1.35 7.12 -1.78
CA LEU A 70 -0.16 6.63 -2.46
C LEU A 70 -0.21 6.78 -3.98
N THR A 71 0.93 7.14 -4.57
CA THR A 71 1.16 7.19 -6.02
C THR A 71 2.01 6.01 -6.43
N THR A 72 1.57 5.23 -7.42
CA THR A 72 2.20 3.95 -7.73
C THR A 72 2.45 3.73 -9.22
N GLN A 73 3.40 2.84 -9.49
CA GLN A 73 3.59 2.26 -10.81
C GLN A 73 2.33 1.50 -11.27
N ALA A 74 2.08 1.51 -12.58
CA ALA A 74 0.95 0.77 -13.16
C ALA A 74 0.98 -0.73 -12.79
N GLY A 75 -0.21 -1.26 -12.47
CA GLY A 75 -0.39 -2.67 -12.10
C GLY A 75 0.15 -3.04 -10.72
N THR A 76 0.39 -2.07 -9.84
CA THR A 76 0.66 -2.32 -8.41
C THR A 76 -0.63 -2.76 -7.72
N TYR A 77 -0.55 -3.83 -6.93
CA TYR A 77 -1.68 -4.40 -6.22
C TYR A 77 -1.82 -3.77 -4.83
N ILE A 78 -2.66 -2.75 -4.72
CA ILE A 78 -2.75 -1.89 -3.52
C ILE A 78 -3.25 -2.65 -2.29
N LYS A 79 -4.29 -3.49 -2.44
CA LYS A 79 -4.82 -4.30 -1.33
C LYS A 79 -3.74 -5.18 -0.74
N GLU A 80 -3.02 -5.88 -1.61
CA GLU A 80 -1.95 -6.79 -1.23
C GLU A 80 -0.73 -6.06 -0.64
N PHE A 81 -0.46 -4.82 -1.05
CA PHE A 81 0.51 -3.98 -0.36
C PHE A 81 0.05 -3.66 1.07
N VAL A 82 -1.23 -3.36 1.31
CA VAL A 82 -1.76 -3.07 2.65
C VAL A 82 -1.69 -4.30 3.55
N HIS A 83 -2.37 -5.39 3.20
CA HIS A 83 -2.54 -6.55 4.09
C HIS A 83 -1.42 -7.61 3.96
N GLY A 84 -0.48 -7.42 3.03
CA GLY A 84 0.71 -8.24 2.82
C GLY A 84 0.48 -9.57 2.08
N ASP A 85 -0.77 -9.88 1.69
CA ASP A 85 -1.18 -11.12 1.02
C ASP A 85 -0.56 -12.39 1.64
N VAL A 86 -0.56 -12.47 2.98
CA VAL A 86 0.06 -13.58 3.74
C VAL A 86 1.57 -13.72 3.47
N GLY A 87 2.29 -12.60 3.45
CA GLY A 87 3.74 -12.54 3.22
C GLY A 87 4.15 -12.64 1.74
N ARG A 88 3.20 -12.43 0.82
CA ARG A 88 3.44 -12.52 -0.63
C ARG A 88 3.76 -11.17 -1.28
N THR A 89 3.67 -10.08 -0.51
CA THR A 89 4.15 -8.74 -0.89
C THR A 89 5.16 -8.25 0.15
N GLU A 90 6.37 -7.89 -0.28
CA GLU A 90 7.41 -7.39 0.62
C GLU A 90 8.24 -6.24 -0.01
N PRO A 91 8.43 -5.10 0.67
CA PRO A 91 7.72 -4.70 1.89
C PRO A 91 6.21 -4.49 1.64
N SER A 92 5.43 -4.72 2.70
CA SER A 92 4.01 -4.41 2.79
C SER A 92 3.78 -3.35 3.86
N LEU A 93 2.62 -2.71 3.91
CA LEU A 93 2.30 -1.76 4.99
C LEU A 93 2.49 -2.44 6.35
N ARG A 94 2.00 -3.68 6.51
CA ARG A 94 2.19 -4.47 7.74
C ARG A 94 3.66 -4.57 8.16
N SER A 95 4.57 -4.90 7.24
CA SER A 95 6.00 -4.99 7.59
C SER A 95 6.60 -3.63 7.91
N LEU A 96 6.05 -2.54 7.37
CA LEU A 96 6.46 -1.17 7.69
C LEU A 96 5.94 -0.68 9.05
N ILE A 97 4.80 -1.18 9.55
CA ILE A 97 4.19 -0.82 10.85
C ILE A 97 4.32 -1.94 11.87
N ASP A 98 5.54 -2.44 12.06
CA ASP A 98 5.91 -3.39 13.13
C ASP A 98 5.23 -4.77 13.04
N ASN A 99 4.95 -5.22 11.81
CA ASN A 99 4.32 -6.51 11.51
C ASN A 99 2.92 -6.71 12.12
N GLN A 100 2.25 -5.62 12.52
CA GLN A 100 0.88 -5.70 13.01
C GLN A 100 -0.12 -5.99 11.88
N THR A 101 -1.39 -6.17 12.23
CA THR A 101 -2.44 -6.40 11.23
C THR A 101 -2.86 -5.06 10.62
N ALA A 102 -2.95 -5.03 9.30
CA ALA A 102 -3.54 -3.93 8.56
C ALA A 102 -4.46 -4.51 7.49
N ASP A 103 -5.62 -3.90 7.30
CA ASP A 103 -6.56 -4.27 6.25
C ASP A 103 -7.17 -3.02 5.60
N ILE A 104 -7.70 -3.19 4.39
CA ILE A 104 -8.21 -2.11 3.55
C ILE A 104 -9.74 -2.21 3.43
N PHE A 105 -10.43 -1.15 3.83
CA PHE A 105 -11.88 -1.06 3.82
C PHE A 105 -12.37 -0.38 2.55
N GLU A 106 -11.71 0.71 2.16
CA GLU A 106 -12.04 1.49 0.97
C GLU A 106 -10.79 1.72 0.12
N LEU A 107 -10.97 1.80 -1.20
CA LEU A 107 -9.90 2.02 -2.17
C LEU A 107 -10.45 2.83 -3.34
N ASP A 108 -10.08 4.10 -3.39
CA ASP A 108 -10.48 5.03 -4.45
C ASP A 108 -9.28 5.38 -5.33
N VAL A 109 -9.52 5.49 -6.64
CA VAL A 109 -8.56 6.10 -7.56
C VAL A 109 -8.84 7.59 -7.57
N ILE A 110 -7.90 8.39 -7.08
CA ILE A 110 -8.07 9.85 -6.97
C ILE A 110 -7.36 10.62 -8.08
N ASP A 111 -6.39 9.99 -8.74
CA ASP A 111 -5.71 10.57 -9.90
C ASP A 111 -5.18 9.50 -10.84
N ILE A 112 -5.16 9.82 -12.13
CA ILE A 112 -4.61 8.98 -13.19
C ILE A 112 -3.78 9.87 -14.10
N ASP A 113 -2.47 9.77 -13.92
CA ASP A 113 -1.49 10.42 -14.77
C ASP A 113 -1.36 9.63 -16.07
N LEU A 114 -2.22 9.99 -17.01
CA LEU A 114 -2.22 9.60 -18.42
C LEU A 114 -2.36 10.88 -19.23
N GLU A 115 -1.39 11.18 -20.09
CA GLU A 115 -1.63 12.06 -21.22
C GLU A 115 -2.53 11.31 -22.19
N PHE A 116 -3.81 11.65 -22.20
CA PHE A 116 -4.76 11.19 -23.21
C PHE A 116 -5.00 12.35 -24.20
N PRO A 117 -4.99 12.10 -25.52
CA PRO A 117 -5.22 13.14 -26.54
C PRO A 117 -6.62 13.75 -26.48
#